data_AF-A0AA39F6E4-F1
#
_entry.id   AF-A0AA39F6E4-F1
#
_cell.length_a   1.000
_cell.length_b   1.000
_cell.length_c   1.000
_cell.angle_alpha   90.00
_cell.angle_beta   90.00
_cell.angle_gamma   90.00
#
_symmetry.space_group_name_H-M   'P 1'
#
loop_
_entity.id
_entity.type
_entity.pdbx_description
1 polymer ?
#
loop_
_entity_poly.entity_id
_entity_poly.type
_entity_poly.pdbx_seq_one_letter_code
_entity_poly.pdbx_strand_id
1 'polypeptide(L)'
;MEKMQFDKFLGGTYDLPRSVSLIDFLTARAPELAALNHAIENTVRDKPMYLRNPPNHMRRKLLSHNQNRLPRRVLEAIKKKKIKEISSTKAQNVSSKKQKTKKKKRNNKKKKTTE
;
A
#
# COMPACT_ATOMS: atom_id res chain seq x y z
N MET A 1 -18.76 4.90 11.53
CA MET A 1 -17.76 5.84 12.06
C MET A 1 -17.10 6.54 10.89
N GLU A 2 -17.19 7.85 10.86
CA GLU A 2 -16.50 8.68 9.87
C GLU A 2 -14.99 8.61 10.14
N LYS A 3 -14.20 8.23 9.14
CA LYS A 3 -12.74 8.17 9.29
C LYS A 3 -12.22 9.60 9.25
N MET A 4 -11.61 10.04 10.35
CA MET A 4 -10.95 11.34 10.38
C MET A 4 -9.88 11.41 9.30
N GLN A 5 -9.82 12.56 8.64
CA GLN A 5 -8.81 12.88 7.65
C GLN A 5 -7.41 12.87 8.29
N PHE A 6 -6.43 12.37 7.54
CA PHE A 6 -5.07 12.13 8.03
C PHE A 6 -4.42 13.36 8.68
N ASP A 7 -4.59 14.54 8.08
CA ASP A 7 -3.97 15.76 8.58
C ASP A 7 -4.57 16.20 9.92
N LYS A 8 -5.91 16.23 10.03
CA LYS A 8 -6.63 16.49 11.30
C LYS A 8 -6.26 15.49 12.40
N PHE A 9 -6.04 14.22 12.04
CA PHE A 9 -5.59 13.21 13.01
C PHE A 9 -4.19 13.51 13.59
N LEU A 10 -3.33 14.18 12.82
CA LEU A 10 -2.01 14.61 13.27
C LEU A 10 -2.01 15.99 13.95
N GLY A 11 -3.19 16.62 14.12
CA GLY A 11 -3.30 17.99 14.63
C GLY A 11 -2.95 19.07 13.60
N GLY A 12 -2.92 18.70 12.31
CA GLY A 12 -2.77 19.63 11.21
C GLY A 12 -4.03 20.46 11.00
N THR A 13 -3.84 21.63 10.38
CA THR A 13 -4.91 22.60 10.11
C THR A 13 -5.46 22.49 8.69
N TYR A 14 -4.89 21.64 7.83
CA TYR A 14 -5.25 21.59 6.42
C TYR A 14 -6.29 20.51 6.15
N ASP A 15 -7.43 20.95 5.62
CA ASP A 15 -8.48 20.06 5.13
C ASP A 15 -8.32 19.87 3.62
N LEU A 16 -7.79 18.72 3.21
CA LEU A 16 -7.72 18.32 1.80
C LEU A 16 -9.07 17.78 1.29
N PRO A 17 -9.46 18.13 0.06
CA PRO A 17 -10.67 17.58 -0.54
C PRO A 17 -10.56 16.06 -0.69
N ARG A 18 -11.67 15.36 -0.42
CA ARG A 18 -11.75 13.89 -0.49
C ARG A 18 -11.55 13.36 -1.92
N SER A 19 -11.85 14.17 -2.92
CA SER A 19 -11.68 13.87 -4.34
C SER A 19 -11.25 15.13 -5.07
N VAL A 20 -10.42 14.96 -6.09
CA VAL A 20 -9.97 16.04 -6.98
C VAL A 20 -10.42 15.70 -8.39
N SER A 21 -10.96 16.69 -9.10
CA SER A 21 -11.26 16.58 -10.52
C SER A 21 -9.96 16.46 -11.31
N LEU A 22 -9.79 15.36 -12.02
CA LEU A 22 -8.57 15.10 -12.80
C LEU A 22 -8.40 16.16 -13.90
N ILE A 23 -9.50 16.57 -14.54
CA ILE A 23 -9.48 17.55 -15.63
C ILE A 23 -8.98 18.89 -15.09
N ASP A 24 -9.55 19.39 -14.00
CA ASP A 24 -9.19 20.70 -13.44
C ASP A 24 -7.75 20.73 -12.92
N PHE A 25 -7.30 19.61 -12.35
CA PHE A 25 -5.92 19.48 -11.92
C PHE A 25 -4.93 19.51 -13.10
N LEU A 26 -5.25 18.77 -14.17
CA LEU A 26 -4.40 18.69 -15.36
C LEU A 26 -4.39 20.00 -16.15
N THR A 27 -5.53 20.68 -16.31
CA THR A 27 -5.59 21.97 -17.01
C THR A 27 -4.76 23.04 -16.30
N ALA A 28 -4.82 23.08 -14.96
CA ALA A 28 -4.00 23.99 -14.17
C ALA A 28 -2.49 23.69 -14.30
N ARG A 29 -2.09 22.44 -14.54
CA ARG A 29 -0.69 21.99 -14.63
C ARG A 29 -0.18 21.81 -16.07
N ALA A 30 -1.03 21.99 -17.07
CA ALA A 30 -0.67 21.88 -18.48
C ALA A 30 0.60 22.66 -18.87
N PRO A 31 0.81 23.93 -18.45
CA PRO A 31 2.03 24.65 -18.82
C PRO A 31 3.30 24.08 -18.16
N GLU A 32 3.21 23.62 -16.91
CA GLU A 32 4.33 22.98 -16.20
C GLU A 32 4.73 21.67 -16.91
N LEU A 33 3.74 20.86 -17.31
CA LEU A 33 3.97 19.63 -18.06
C LEU A 33 4.56 19.89 -19.44
N ALA A 34 4.14 20.96 -20.12
CA ALA A 34 4.71 21.36 -21.40
C ALA A 34 6.19 21.76 -21.27
N ALA A 35 6.53 22.57 -20.25
CA ALA A 35 7.91 22.95 -19.95
C ALA A 35 8.78 21.72 -19.59
N LEU A 36 8.22 20.79 -18.80
CA LEU A 36 8.89 19.52 -18.47
C LEU A 36 9.16 18.68 -19.71
N ASN A 37 8.18 18.56 -20.61
CA ASN A 37 8.35 17.81 -21.85
C ASN A 37 9.46 18.40 -22.72
N HIS A 38 9.49 19.73 -22.88
CA HIS A 38 10.58 20.40 -23.57
C HIS A 38 11.96 20.15 -22.93
N ALA A 39 12.05 20.19 -21.59
CA ALA A 39 13.30 19.90 -20.88
C ALA A 39 13.76 18.44 -21.07
N ILE A 40 12.81 17.50 -21.07
CA ILE A 40 13.09 16.07 -21.28
C ILE A 40 13.49 15.80 -22.74
N GLU A 41 12.82 16.42 -23.72
CA GLU A 41 13.13 16.22 -25.14
C GLU A 41 14.54 16.71 -25.50
N ASN A 42 14.97 17.82 -24.91
CA ASN A 42 16.32 18.35 -25.12
C ASN A 42 17.41 17.52 -24.42
N THR A 43 17.10 16.86 -23.30
CA THR A 43 18.06 16.03 -22.54
C THR A 43 18.12 14.58 -23.04
N VAL A 44 17.11 14.14 -23.79
CA VAL A 44 16.95 12.75 -24.20
C VAL A 44 16.93 12.65 -25.72
N ARG A 45 18.11 12.73 -26.35
CA ARG A 45 18.26 12.16 -27.70
C ARG A 45 18.26 10.62 -27.67
N ASP A 46 18.56 9.99 -26.53
CA ASP A 46 18.55 8.53 -26.36
C ASP A 46 17.80 8.10 -25.08
N LYS A 47 16.49 7.91 -25.16
CA LYS A 47 15.69 7.31 -24.08
C LYS A 47 15.82 5.80 -24.24
N PRO A 48 16.39 5.07 -23.29
CA PRO A 48 16.55 3.64 -23.49
C PRO A 48 15.18 2.94 -23.39
N MET A 49 14.91 2.07 -24.36
CA MET A 49 13.63 1.38 -24.60
C MET A 49 13.01 0.73 -23.34
N TYR A 50 13.84 0.38 -22.36
CA TYR A 50 13.43 -0.29 -21.12
C TYR A 50 12.55 0.55 -20.19
N LEU A 51 12.54 1.89 -20.32
CA LEU A 51 11.67 2.76 -19.53
C LEU A 51 10.21 2.76 -20.04
N ARG A 52 10.00 2.62 -21.36
CA ARG A 52 8.67 2.72 -22.00
C ARG A 52 7.85 1.45 -21.80
N ASN A 53 8.48 0.29 -22.02
CA ASN A 53 7.86 -1.02 -21.86
C ASN A 53 8.87 -1.96 -21.20
N PRO A 54 8.81 -2.16 -19.87
CA PRO A 54 9.70 -3.11 -19.22
C PRO A 54 9.34 -4.53 -19.69
N PRO A 55 10.32 -5.37 -20.05
CA PRO A 55 10.12 -6.78 -20.33
C PRO A 55 9.32 -7.49 -19.22
N ASN A 56 8.63 -8.59 -19.55
CA ASN A 56 7.76 -9.30 -18.60
C ASN A 56 8.46 -9.71 -17.29
N HIS A 57 9.76 -10.00 -17.32
CA HIS A 57 10.56 -10.32 -16.12
C HIS A 57 10.84 -9.09 -15.23
N MET A 58 10.72 -7.88 -15.76
CA MET A 58 10.81 -6.60 -15.04
C MET A 58 9.44 -6.07 -14.60
N ARG A 59 8.33 -6.57 -15.17
CA ARG A 59 6.97 -6.20 -14.75
C ARG A 59 6.73 -6.70 -13.33
N ARG A 60 6.62 -5.77 -12.38
CA ARG A 60 6.22 -6.09 -11.02
C ARG A 60 4.70 -6.15 -10.95
N LYS A 61 4.13 -7.29 -10.53
CA LYS A 61 2.72 -7.34 -10.09
C LYS A 61 2.55 -6.39 -8.91
N LEU A 62 1.49 -5.58 -8.94
CA LEU A 62 1.18 -4.61 -7.89
C LEU A 62 1.17 -5.31 -6.52
N LEU A 63 2.08 -4.88 -5.65
CA LEU A 63 2.42 -5.51 -4.39
C LEU A 63 1.42 -5.10 -3.30
N SER A 64 0.46 -5.96 -2.95
CA SER A 64 -0.28 -5.82 -1.69
C SER A 64 0.03 -6.93 -0.67
N HIS A 65 0.67 -8.03 -1.07
CA HIS A 65 0.77 -9.21 -0.19
C HIS A 65 2.16 -9.58 0.32
N ASN A 66 3.26 -9.28 -0.38
CA ASN A 66 4.59 -9.78 0.01
C ASN A 66 5.65 -8.69 0.20
N GLN A 67 5.89 -8.34 1.46
CA GLN A 67 6.87 -7.31 1.81
C GLN A 67 8.30 -7.71 1.43
N ASN A 68 8.64 -9.01 1.43
CA ASN A 68 10.00 -9.51 1.18
C ASN A 68 10.49 -9.31 -0.27
N ARG A 69 9.64 -8.79 -1.17
CA ARG A 69 10.01 -8.44 -2.55
C ARG A 69 10.54 -7.01 -2.71
N LEU A 70 10.58 -6.23 -1.63
CA LEU A 70 11.09 -4.87 -1.64
C LEU A 70 12.62 -4.87 -1.47
N PRO A 71 13.35 -3.89 -2.04
CA PRO A 71 14.78 -3.71 -1.77
C PRO A 71 15.06 -3.61 -0.27
N ARG A 72 16.20 -4.14 0.20
CA ARG A 72 16.52 -4.23 1.64
C ARG A 72 16.36 -2.90 2.40
N ARG A 73 16.80 -1.79 1.80
CA ARG A 73 16.66 -0.43 2.38
C ARG A 73 15.19 -0.03 2.59
N VAL A 74 14.31 -0.36 1.63
CA VAL A 74 12.86 -0.06 1.69
C VAL A 74 12.16 -1.01 2.67
N LEU A 75 12.57 -2.27 2.70
CA LEU A 75 12.12 -3.27 3.67
C LEU A 75 12.38 -2.83 5.11
N GLU A 76 13.59 -2.37 5.39
CA GLU A 76 13.99 -1.90 6.71
C GLU A 76 13.20 -0.67 7.14
N ALA A 77 12.98 0.29 6.24
CA ALA A 77 12.14 1.46 6.51
C ALA A 77 10.68 1.07 6.84
N ILE A 78 10.10 0.12 6.10
CA ILE A 78 8.73 -0.37 6.34
C ILE A 78 8.65 -1.18 7.64
N LYS A 79 9.65 -2.01 7.94
CA LYS A 79 9.74 -2.74 9.22
C LYS A 79 9.79 -1.77 10.40
N LYS A 80 10.60 -0.71 10.32
CA LYS A 80 10.67 0.34 11.35
C LYS A 80 9.32 1.04 11.56
N LYS A 81 8.62 1.39 10.49
CA LYS A 81 7.27 1.99 10.56
C LYS A 81 6.22 1.04 11.17
N LYS A 82 6.21 -0.23 10.76
CA LYS A 82 5.32 -1.25 11.32
C LYS A 82 5.59 -1.55 12.79
N ILE A 83 6.86 -1.63 13.21
CA ILE A 83 7.21 -1.85 14.62
C ILE A 83 6.68 -0.70 15.49
N LYS A 84 6.76 0.55 15.00
CA LYS A 84 6.17 1.73 15.66
C LYS A 84 4.64 1.59 15.82
N GLU A 85 3.93 1.18 14.77
CA GLU A 85 2.46 0.95 14.79
C GLU A 85 2.02 -0.26 15.63
N ILE A 86 2.85 -1.30 15.74
CA ILE A 86 2.56 -2.49 16.57
C ILE A 86 2.80 -2.20 18.06
N SER A 87 3.80 -1.37 18.38
CA SER A 87 4.07 -0.94 19.75
C SER A 87 2.95 -0.10 20.34
N SER A 88 2.23 0.69 19.52
CA SER A 88 1.08 1.49 19.95
C SER A 88 -0.23 0.67 20.06
N THR A 89 -0.33 -0.50 19.42
CA THR A 89 -1.55 -1.33 19.40
C THR A 89 -1.50 -2.55 20.34
N LYS A 90 -0.31 -2.95 20.81
CA LYS A 90 -0.16 -4.02 21.81
C LYS A 90 -0.67 -3.67 23.21
N ALA A 91 -0.88 -2.39 23.51
CA ALA A 91 -1.52 -1.97 24.76
C ALA A 91 -3.02 -2.37 24.84
N GLN A 92 -3.68 -2.74 23.73
CA GLN A 92 -5.15 -2.89 23.70
C GLN A 92 -5.72 -4.27 23.31
N ASN A 93 -4.93 -5.26 22.88
CA ASN A 93 -5.46 -6.48 22.23
C ASN A 93 -5.11 -7.82 22.92
N VAL A 94 -5.20 -7.90 24.26
CA VAL A 94 -5.01 -9.18 25.01
C VAL A 94 -6.32 -9.99 25.16
N SER A 95 -7.50 -9.49 24.79
CA SER A 95 -8.77 -10.03 25.31
C SER A 95 -9.54 -11.07 24.46
N SER A 96 -9.25 -11.35 23.19
CA SER A 96 -10.27 -11.98 22.30
C SER A 96 -10.00 -13.39 21.71
N LYS A 97 -8.93 -14.11 22.10
CA LYS A 97 -8.50 -15.33 21.35
C LYS A 97 -9.06 -16.70 21.78
N LYS A 98 -9.95 -16.83 22.77
CA LYS A 98 -10.24 -18.16 23.38
C LYS A 98 -11.45 -18.97 22.85
N GLN A 99 -12.31 -18.47 21.97
CA GLN A 99 -13.62 -19.14 21.76
C GLN A 99 -13.81 -20.05 20.52
N LYS A 100 -12.92 -20.07 19.51
CA LYS A 100 -13.25 -20.73 18.22
C LYS A 100 -12.81 -22.20 18.06
N THR A 101 -12.09 -22.80 19.00
CA THR A 101 -11.44 -24.12 18.79
C THR A 101 -12.29 -25.36 19.17
N LYS A 102 -13.42 -25.21 19.88
CA LYS A 102 -14.17 -26.38 20.41
C LYS A 102 -15.13 -27.06 19.40
N LYS A 103 -15.58 -26.38 18.33
CA LYS A 103 -16.61 -26.96 17.43
C LYS A 103 -16.10 -28.01 16.44
N LYS A 104 -14.81 -27.97 16.04
CA LYS A 104 -14.27 -28.88 15.00
C LYS A 104 -13.99 -30.31 15.47
N LYS A 105 -13.82 -30.57 16.78
CA LYS A 105 -13.49 -31.92 17.29
C LYS A 105 -14.66 -32.91 17.26
N ARG A 106 -15.92 -32.45 17.21
CA ARG A 106 -17.10 -33.34 17.22
C ARG A 106 -17.35 -34.03 15.87
N ASN A 107 -17.00 -33.39 14.75
CA ASN A 107 -17.32 -33.90 13.42
C ASN A 107 -16.40 -35.03 12.95
N ASN A 108 -15.17 -35.10 13.48
CA ASN A 108 -14.19 -36.11 13.08
C ASN A 108 -14.39 -37.48 13.75
N LYS A 109 -15.21 -37.56 14.82
CA LYS A 109 -15.47 -38.82 15.52
C LYS A 109 -16.52 -39.69 14.83
N LYS A 110 -17.43 -39.09 14.05
CA LYS A 110 -18.51 -39.80 13.32
C LYS A 110 -18.06 -40.45 12.00
N LYS A 111 -16.90 -40.08 11.46
CA LYS A 111 -16.39 -40.59 10.16
C LYS A 111 -15.48 -41.82 10.27
N LYS A 112 -15.17 -42.30 11.48
CA LYS A 112 -14.16 -43.35 11.72
C LYS A 112 -14.74 -44.73 12.08
N THR A 113 -16.06 -44.92 11.98
CA THR A 113 -16.73 -46.17 12.41
C THR A 113 -17.42 -46.90 11.24
N THR A 114 -17.02 -46.63 10.00
CA THR A 114 -17.51 -47.32 8.80
C THR A 114 -16.33 -47.63 7.90
N GLU A 115 -15.53 -48.62 8.31
CA GLU A 115 -14.59 -49.42 7.53
C GLU A 115 -14.22 -50.64 8.39
#